data_AF-A0A369MLE1-F1
#
_entry.id   AF-A0A369MLE1-F1
#
_cell.length_a   1.000
_cell.length_b   1.000
_cell.length_c   1.000
_cell.angle_alpha   90.00
_cell.angle_beta   90.00
_cell.angle_gamma   90.00
#
_symmetry.space_group_name_H-M   'P 1'
#
loop_
_entity.id
_entity.type
_entity.pdbx_description
1 polymer ?
#
loop_
_entity_poly.entity_id
_entity_poly.type
_entity_poly.pdbx_seq_one_letter_code
_entity_poly.pdbx_strand_id
1 'polypeptide(L)'
;MKEQLKDMARPYAMLFLIALAVAIVGRIGLAVMDLTGTLSYDYISAADVPILDVVCSILTGSALVAFMYAASLAMVVSTAGVALHGLLFARRSEGAGRPATAFLWGWATALAAIVCLLITASGILSAVQVASMSSKLPSLPMLVLALVGFAAFLGTLLGAASMTVCACLARARDEKRAGWNLVLAAFVCGLVVMVLTVGTFSAVNSASIQLGTVGAWFAADVVVNLAIMFGMGALVKKGRA
;
A
#
# COMPACT_ATOMS: atom_id res chain seq x y z
N MET A 1 22.94 12.32 -4.18
CA MET A 1 21.82 11.35 -4.12
C MET A 1 22.31 9.95 -3.73
N LYS A 2 23.41 9.44 -4.30
CA LYS A 2 23.97 8.12 -3.95
C LYS A 2 24.30 7.94 -2.46
N GLU A 3 25.04 8.88 -1.86
CA GLU A 3 25.40 8.81 -0.42
C GLU A 3 24.17 8.89 0.49
N GLN A 4 23.18 9.73 0.14
CA GLN A 4 21.91 9.84 0.86
C GLN A 4 21.12 8.52 0.87
N LEU A 5 21.07 7.82 -0.28
CA LEU A 5 20.40 6.52 -0.36
C LEU A 5 21.16 5.44 0.42
N LYS A 6 22.49 5.50 0.42
CA LYS A 6 23.34 4.52 1.10
C LYS A 6 23.13 4.53 2.63
N ASP A 7 23.02 5.72 3.23
CA ASP A 7 22.80 5.86 4.68
C ASP A 7 21.44 5.28 5.12
N MET A 8 20.41 5.46 4.29
CA MET A 8 19.06 4.97 4.56
C MET A 8 18.85 3.50 4.16
N ALA A 9 19.73 2.93 3.34
CA ALA A 9 19.53 1.61 2.73
C ALA A 9 19.44 0.47 3.75
N ARG A 10 20.34 0.45 4.73
CA ARG A 10 20.40 -0.64 5.71
C ARG A 10 19.13 -0.72 6.58
N PRO A 11 18.61 0.38 7.14
CA PRO A 11 17.33 0.38 7.86
C PRO A 11 16.15 -0.12 7.03
N TYR A 12 15.99 0.35 5.79
CA TYR A 12 14.91 -0.12 4.91
C TYR A 12 15.07 -1.58 4.51
N ALA A 13 16.29 -2.02 4.21
CA ALA A 13 16.56 -3.43 3.92
C ALA A 13 16.18 -4.33 5.10
N MET A 14 16.50 -3.94 6.34
CA MET A 14 16.07 -4.69 7.53
C MET A 14 14.55 -4.76 7.65
N LEU A 15 13.84 -3.64 7.45
CA LEU A 15 12.37 -3.62 7.47
C LEU A 15 11.79 -4.59 6.44
N PHE A 16 12.30 -4.56 5.20
CA PHE A 16 11.81 -5.42 4.12
C PHE A 16 12.15 -6.89 4.35
N LEU A 17 13.31 -7.20 4.92
CA LEU A 17 13.67 -8.58 5.29
C LEU A 17 12.78 -9.13 6.41
N ILE A 18 12.45 -8.32 7.41
CA ILE A 18 11.51 -8.71 8.48
C ILE A 18 10.13 -8.99 7.87
N ALA A 19 9.64 -8.06 7.04
CA ALA A 19 8.35 -8.21 6.36
C ALA A 19 8.30 -9.48 5.50
N LEU A 20 9.36 -9.75 4.74
CA LEU A 20 9.48 -10.93 3.89
C LEU A 20 9.52 -12.22 4.73
N ALA A 21 10.27 -12.24 5.82
CA ALA A 21 10.30 -13.38 6.72
C ALA A 21 8.90 -13.69 7.28
N VAL A 22 8.17 -12.66 7.73
CA VAL A 22 6.78 -12.79 8.20
C VAL A 22 5.86 -13.31 7.09
N ALA A 23 5.96 -12.75 5.88
CA ALA A 23 5.16 -13.19 4.72
C ALA A 23 5.39 -14.67 4.38
N ILE A 24 6.65 -15.12 4.38
CA ILE A 24 7.03 -16.51 4.10
C ILE A 24 6.51 -17.43 5.20
N VAL A 25 6.70 -17.09 6.48
CA VAL A 25 6.18 -17.90 7.60
C VAL A 25 4.66 -18.00 7.54
N GLY A 26 3.96 -16.88 7.30
CA GLY A 26 2.51 -16.87 7.11
C GLY A 26 2.08 -17.76 5.94
N ARG A 27 2.82 -17.72 4.82
CA ARG A 27 2.54 -18.56 3.65
C ARG A 27 2.74 -20.05 3.92
N ILE A 28 3.78 -20.41 4.68
CA ILE A 28 3.99 -21.80 5.14
C ILE A 28 2.82 -22.24 6.01
N GLY A 29 2.37 -21.40 6.96
CA GLY A 29 1.20 -21.68 7.78
C GLY A 29 -0.06 -21.97 6.94
N LEU A 30 -0.33 -21.13 5.93
CA LEU A 30 -1.43 -21.35 4.99
C LEU A 30 -1.29 -22.66 4.21
N ALA A 31 -0.06 -23.03 3.79
CA ALA A 31 0.18 -24.30 3.11
C ALA A 31 -0.12 -25.50 4.03
N VAL A 32 0.27 -25.42 5.30
CA VAL A 32 -0.04 -26.47 6.28
C VAL A 32 -1.55 -26.58 6.47
N MET A 33 -2.25 -25.45 6.63
CA MET A 33 -3.71 -25.44 6.79
C MET A 33 -4.44 -26.03 5.59
N ASP A 34 -3.93 -25.81 4.37
CA ASP A 34 -4.46 -26.42 3.15
C ASP A 34 -4.25 -27.95 3.16
N LEU A 35 -3.03 -28.39 3.45
CA LEU A 35 -2.67 -29.82 3.51
C LEU A 35 -3.41 -30.59 4.62
N THR A 36 -3.73 -29.94 5.74
CA THR A 36 -4.48 -30.55 6.85
C THR A 36 -6.00 -30.47 6.67
N GLY A 37 -6.49 -29.90 5.57
CA GLY A 37 -7.93 -29.73 5.31
C GLY A 37 -8.61 -28.72 6.23
N THR A 38 -7.84 -27.81 6.84
CA THR A 38 -8.36 -26.73 7.69
C THR A 38 -8.91 -25.57 6.87
N LEU A 39 -8.41 -25.36 5.64
CA LEU A 39 -9.00 -24.43 4.68
C LEU A 39 -10.23 -25.06 4.02
N SER A 40 -11.38 -24.40 4.14
CA SER A 40 -12.61 -24.74 3.42
C SER A 40 -12.76 -23.84 2.20
N TYR A 41 -13.02 -24.43 1.03
CA TYR A 41 -13.24 -23.69 -0.20
C TYR A 41 -14.73 -23.69 -0.58
N ASP A 42 -15.36 -22.52 -0.54
CA ASP A 42 -16.72 -22.33 -1.05
C ASP A 42 -16.68 -22.09 -2.58
N TYR A 43 -17.54 -22.82 -3.31
CA TYR A 43 -17.68 -22.73 -4.76
C TYR A 43 -19.09 -22.24 -5.10
N ILE A 44 -19.28 -20.94 -5.27
CA ILE A 44 -20.55 -20.38 -5.76
C ILE A 44 -20.42 -20.06 -7.25
N SER A 45 -21.21 -20.77 -8.07
CA SER A 45 -21.35 -20.53 -9.51
C SER A 45 -22.55 -19.59 -9.75
N ALA A 46 -22.34 -18.29 -9.63
CA ALA A 46 -23.31 -17.30 -10.07
C ALA A 46 -22.79 -16.58 -11.32
N ALA A 47 -23.40 -16.89 -12.47
CA ALA A 47 -23.30 -16.07 -13.66
C ALA A 47 -24.01 -14.72 -13.38
N ASP A 48 -23.44 -13.62 -13.89
CA ASP A 48 -24.05 -12.27 -13.89
C ASP A 48 -24.09 -11.44 -12.58
N VAL A 49 -23.26 -11.75 -11.58
CA VAL A 49 -23.14 -10.94 -10.35
C VAL A 49 -21.85 -10.07 -10.37
N PRO A 50 -21.86 -8.80 -9.91
CA PRO A 50 -20.68 -7.95 -9.79
C PRO A 50 -19.48 -8.67 -9.15
N ILE A 51 -18.26 -8.37 -9.63
CA ILE A 51 -17.06 -9.07 -9.18
C ILE A 51 -16.82 -8.93 -7.67
N LEU A 52 -17.26 -7.83 -7.07
CA LEU A 52 -17.15 -7.60 -5.63
C LEU A 52 -18.02 -8.55 -4.81
N ASP A 53 -19.20 -8.93 -5.31
CA ASP A 53 -20.07 -9.90 -4.64
C ASP A 53 -19.50 -11.32 -4.73
N VAL A 54 -18.86 -11.65 -5.86
CA VAL A 54 -18.11 -12.91 -6.01
C VAL A 54 -16.93 -12.96 -5.05
N VAL A 55 -16.18 -11.86 -4.90
CA VAL A 55 -15.09 -11.74 -3.93
C VAL A 55 -15.61 -11.83 -2.49
N CYS A 56 -16.70 -11.13 -2.14
CA CYS A 56 -17.33 -11.20 -0.82
C CYS A 56 -17.83 -12.60 -0.49
N SER A 57 -18.33 -13.34 -1.48
CA SER A 57 -18.72 -14.75 -1.34
C SER A 57 -17.55 -15.70 -1.14
N ILE A 58 -16.34 -15.33 -1.57
CA ILE A 58 -15.09 -16.11 -1.38
C ILE A 58 -14.39 -15.69 -0.09
N LEU A 59 -14.59 -14.45 0.35
CA LEU A 59 -14.13 -13.92 1.63
C LEU A 59 -14.98 -14.39 2.81
N THR A 60 -15.59 -15.58 2.74
CA THR A 60 -16.24 -16.26 3.87
C THR A 60 -15.29 -17.29 4.49
N GLY A 61 -15.42 -17.52 5.80
CA GLY A 61 -14.68 -18.57 6.50
C GLY A 61 -13.16 -18.36 6.55
N SER A 62 -12.38 -19.40 6.26
CA SER A 62 -10.92 -19.43 6.45
C SER A 62 -10.14 -18.53 5.48
N ALA A 63 -10.65 -18.33 4.25
CA ALA A 63 -10.06 -17.43 3.26
C ALA A 63 -10.11 -15.96 3.72
N LEU A 64 -11.19 -15.54 4.43
CA LEU A 64 -11.29 -14.22 5.03
C LEU A 64 -10.12 -13.92 5.97
N VAL A 65 -9.82 -14.86 6.87
CA VAL A 65 -8.76 -14.72 7.87
C VAL A 65 -7.40 -14.58 7.18
N ALA A 66 -7.17 -15.35 6.12
CA ALA A 66 -5.95 -15.27 5.33
C ALA A 66 -5.80 -13.92 4.61
N PHE A 67 -6.90 -13.38 4.04
CA PHE A 67 -6.90 -12.05 3.43
C PHE A 67 -6.74 -10.91 4.45
N MET A 68 -7.35 -11.03 5.63
CA MET A 68 -7.15 -10.08 6.73
C MET A 68 -5.69 -10.06 7.20
N TYR A 69 -5.07 -11.24 7.32
CA TYR A 69 -3.65 -11.36 7.62
C TYR A 69 -2.80 -10.69 6.53
N ALA A 70 -3.03 -11.01 5.25
CA ALA A 70 -2.32 -10.40 4.13
C ALA A 70 -2.47 -8.86 4.11
N ALA A 71 -3.70 -8.35 4.28
CA ALA A 71 -3.99 -6.92 4.33
C ALA A 71 -3.32 -6.24 5.52
N SER A 72 -3.36 -6.86 6.72
CA SER A 72 -2.70 -6.33 7.91
C SER A 72 -1.18 -6.26 7.74
N LEU A 73 -0.55 -7.28 7.12
CA LEU A 73 0.88 -7.27 6.82
C LEU A 73 1.24 -6.11 5.88
N ALA A 74 0.47 -5.92 4.81
CA ALA A 74 0.67 -4.81 3.88
C ALA A 74 0.54 -3.44 4.57
N MET A 75 -0.46 -3.30 5.45
CA MET A 75 -0.69 -2.08 6.23
C MET A 75 0.47 -1.81 7.19
N VAL A 76 0.95 -2.85 7.90
CA VAL A 76 2.09 -2.74 8.83
C VAL A 76 3.36 -2.34 8.10
N VAL A 77 3.68 -2.97 6.96
CA VAL A 77 4.88 -2.62 6.17
C VAL A 77 4.80 -1.18 5.66
N SER A 78 3.64 -0.78 5.15
CA SER A 78 3.39 0.56 4.64
C SER A 78 3.55 1.63 5.72
N THR A 79 2.93 1.43 6.89
CA THR A 79 3.01 2.35 8.03
C THR A 79 4.41 2.37 8.65
N ALA A 80 5.06 1.22 8.79
CA ALA A 80 6.42 1.11 9.29
C ALA A 80 7.43 1.81 8.37
N GLY A 81 7.27 1.72 7.05
CA GLY A 81 8.14 2.42 6.09
C GLY A 81 8.04 3.94 6.19
N VAL A 82 6.83 4.48 6.40
CA VAL A 82 6.59 5.90 6.64
C VAL A 82 7.16 6.35 8.00
N ALA A 83 6.91 5.57 9.05
CA ALA A 83 7.45 5.83 10.38
C ALA A 83 8.97 5.78 10.42
N LEU A 84 9.58 4.82 9.72
CA LEU A 84 11.02 4.71 9.56
C LEU A 84 11.61 5.93 8.87
N HIS A 85 10.95 6.46 7.84
CA HIS A 85 11.40 7.70 7.19
C HIS A 85 11.42 8.88 8.18
N GLY A 86 10.36 9.01 8.98
CA GLY A 86 10.27 10.01 10.05
C GLY A 86 11.35 9.85 11.12
N LEU A 87 11.64 8.62 11.52
CA LEU A 87 12.71 8.30 12.48
C LEU A 87 14.09 8.68 11.93
N LEU A 88 14.38 8.33 10.67
CA LEU A 88 15.64 8.69 10.01
C LEU A 88 15.78 10.22 9.88
N PHE A 89 14.66 10.92 9.62
CA PHE A 89 14.62 12.38 9.65
C PHE A 89 14.93 12.96 11.03
N ALA A 90 14.34 12.42 12.09
CA ALA A 90 14.60 12.84 13.46
C ALA A 90 16.07 12.59 13.87
N ARG A 91 16.66 11.49 13.40
CA ARG A 91 18.09 11.16 13.58
C ARG A 91 19.04 11.96 12.67
N ARG A 92 18.53 12.88 11.86
CA ARG A 92 19.30 13.72 10.92
C ARG A 92 20.10 12.91 9.89
N SER A 93 19.62 11.72 9.51
CA SER A 93 20.21 10.92 8.43
C SER A 93 20.22 11.71 7.12
N GLU A 94 21.30 11.54 6.33
CA GLU A 94 21.48 12.32 5.12
C GLU A 94 20.40 12.00 4.08
N GLY A 95 19.67 13.04 3.66
CA GLY A 95 18.65 12.92 2.63
C GLY A 95 17.24 12.64 3.16
N ALA A 96 17.07 12.28 4.44
CA ALA A 96 15.74 12.21 5.04
C ALA A 96 15.07 13.60 5.04
N GLY A 97 13.76 13.65 4.74
CA GLY A 97 13.01 14.91 4.59
C GLY A 97 13.24 15.64 3.26
N ARG A 98 13.79 14.97 2.24
CA ARG A 98 13.82 15.45 0.85
C ARG A 98 12.74 14.73 0.04
N PRO A 99 11.94 15.43 -0.79
CA PRO A 99 10.90 14.79 -1.60
C PRO A 99 11.41 13.63 -2.47
N ALA A 100 12.60 13.76 -3.07
CA ALA A 100 13.16 12.73 -3.94
C ALA A 100 13.47 11.42 -3.21
N THR A 101 14.02 11.48 -1.99
CA THR A 101 14.31 10.28 -1.20
C THR A 101 13.03 9.67 -0.65
N ALA A 102 12.08 10.49 -0.21
CA ALA A 102 10.76 10.03 0.22
C ALA A 102 10.00 9.34 -0.93
N PHE A 103 10.06 9.87 -2.15
CA PHE A 103 9.50 9.23 -3.34
C PHE A 103 10.11 7.85 -3.58
N LEU A 104 11.44 7.74 -3.62
CA LEU A 104 12.12 6.47 -3.89
C LEU A 104 11.85 5.42 -2.81
N TRP A 105 11.93 5.80 -1.53
CA TRP A 105 11.67 4.88 -0.42
C TRP A 105 10.19 4.55 -0.25
N GLY A 106 9.29 5.47 -0.63
CA GLY A 106 7.86 5.22 -0.74
C GLY A 106 7.56 4.15 -1.77
N TRP A 107 8.14 4.24 -2.97
CA TRP A 107 8.08 3.20 -3.99
C TRP A 107 8.67 1.87 -3.53
N ALA A 108 9.86 1.89 -2.91
CA ALA A 108 10.48 0.67 -2.41
C ALA A 108 9.59 -0.04 -1.36
N THR A 109 8.95 0.74 -0.47
CA THR A 109 8.04 0.22 0.55
C THR A 109 6.75 -0.32 -0.08
N ALA A 110 6.18 0.38 -1.06
CA ALA A 110 5.00 -0.09 -1.80
C ALA A 110 5.29 -1.42 -2.51
N LEU A 111 6.42 -1.52 -3.22
CA LEU A 111 6.82 -2.75 -3.90
C LEU A 111 7.08 -3.90 -2.91
N ALA A 112 7.76 -3.62 -1.78
CA ALA A 112 7.96 -4.62 -0.73
C ALA A 112 6.63 -5.13 -0.15
N ALA A 113 5.67 -4.22 0.10
CA ALA A 113 4.33 -4.58 0.56
C ALA A 113 3.57 -5.40 -0.49
N ILE A 114 3.63 -5.03 -1.77
CA ILE A 114 3.02 -5.79 -2.87
C ILE A 114 3.64 -7.19 -2.97
N VAL A 115 4.96 -7.32 -2.88
CA VAL A 115 5.64 -8.63 -2.89
C VAL A 115 5.18 -9.49 -1.71
N CYS A 116 5.14 -8.92 -0.50
CA CYS A 116 4.63 -9.64 0.68
C CYS A 116 3.17 -10.07 0.50
N LEU A 117 2.33 -9.18 -0.03
CA LEU A 117 0.93 -9.49 -0.37
C LEU A 117 0.84 -10.63 -1.36
N LEU A 118 1.60 -10.60 -2.45
CA LEU A 118 1.57 -11.64 -3.47
C LEU A 118 2.03 -12.99 -2.91
N ILE A 119 3.07 -13.00 -2.06
CA ILE A 119 3.54 -14.21 -1.38
C ILE A 119 2.42 -14.79 -0.51
N THR A 120 1.83 -13.97 0.37
CA THR A 120 0.81 -14.45 1.31
C THR A 120 -0.51 -14.79 0.60
N ALA A 121 -0.92 -14.02 -0.40
CA ALA A 121 -2.15 -14.23 -1.14
C ALA A 121 -2.07 -15.42 -2.11
N SER A 122 -0.86 -15.77 -2.58
CA SER A 122 -0.66 -16.95 -3.41
C SER A 122 -1.10 -18.21 -2.65
N GLY A 123 -2.13 -18.88 -3.14
CA GLY A 123 -2.67 -20.09 -2.50
C GLY A 123 -3.66 -19.87 -1.37
N ILE A 124 -4.21 -18.65 -1.19
CA ILE A 124 -5.44 -18.47 -0.41
C ILE A 124 -6.65 -19.03 -1.19
N LEU A 125 -6.61 -18.94 -2.53
CA LEU A 125 -7.65 -19.45 -3.42
C LEU A 125 -7.24 -20.82 -3.96
N SER A 126 -8.20 -21.75 -4.03
CA SER A 126 -8.05 -23.04 -4.70
C SER A 126 -7.85 -22.87 -6.21
N ALA A 127 -7.09 -23.78 -6.84
CA ALA A 127 -6.87 -23.79 -8.28
C ALA A 127 -8.20 -23.82 -9.08
N VAL A 128 -9.23 -24.47 -8.54
CA VAL A 128 -10.56 -24.54 -9.16
C VAL A 128 -11.30 -23.19 -9.05
N GLN A 129 -11.14 -22.46 -7.93
CA GLN A 129 -11.70 -21.10 -7.78
C GLN A 129 -11.01 -20.12 -8.73
N VAL A 130 -9.69 -20.20 -8.88
CA VAL A 130 -8.94 -19.36 -9.83
C VAL A 130 -9.34 -19.67 -11.27
N ALA A 131 -9.48 -20.96 -11.62
CA ALA A 131 -9.92 -21.38 -12.94
C ALA A 131 -11.33 -20.90 -13.28
N SER A 132 -12.28 -21.00 -12.33
CA SER A 132 -13.66 -20.54 -12.53
C SER A 132 -13.78 -19.01 -12.62
N MET A 133 -12.88 -18.27 -11.95
CA MET A 133 -12.78 -16.81 -12.04
C MET A 133 -12.07 -16.33 -13.31
N SER A 134 -11.21 -17.15 -13.92
CA SER A 134 -10.34 -16.74 -15.02
C SER A 134 -11.09 -16.20 -16.24
N SER A 135 -12.31 -16.70 -16.51
CA SER A 135 -13.17 -16.24 -17.60
C SER A 135 -13.77 -14.84 -17.36
N LYS A 136 -13.76 -14.36 -16.11
CA LYS A 136 -14.26 -13.04 -15.71
C LYS A 136 -13.15 -11.99 -15.54
N LEU A 137 -11.89 -12.41 -15.59
CA LEU A 137 -10.75 -11.50 -15.42
C LEU A 137 -10.42 -10.76 -16.72
N PRO A 138 -10.04 -9.47 -16.64
CA PRO A 138 -9.43 -8.76 -17.75
C PRO A 138 -8.21 -9.52 -18.31
N SER A 139 -7.84 -9.22 -19.56
CA SER A 139 -6.65 -9.80 -20.18
C SER A 139 -5.38 -9.58 -19.33
N LEU A 140 -4.43 -10.51 -19.40
CA LEU A 140 -3.18 -10.42 -18.62
C LEU A 140 -2.47 -9.05 -18.77
N PRO A 141 -2.35 -8.43 -19.97
CA PRO A 141 -1.78 -7.10 -20.10
C PRO A 141 -2.55 -6.03 -19.33
N MET A 142 -3.88 -6.13 -19.27
CA MET A 142 -4.73 -5.19 -18.53
C MET A 142 -4.54 -5.34 -17.02
N LEU A 143 -4.40 -6.57 -16.53
CA LEU A 143 -4.07 -6.84 -15.12
C LEU A 143 -2.69 -6.28 -14.74
N VAL A 144 -1.69 -6.45 -15.61
CA VAL A 144 -0.35 -5.88 -15.42
C VAL A 144 -0.41 -4.35 -15.38
N LEU A 145 -1.16 -3.73 -16.30
CA LEU A 145 -1.35 -2.28 -16.33
C LEU A 145 -2.01 -1.77 -15.04
N ALA A 146 -3.05 -2.46 -14.57
CA ALA A 146 -3.73 -2.13 -13.32
C ALA A 146 -2.79 -2.26 -12.11
N LEU A 147 -1.98 -3.31 -12.04
CA LEU A 147 -0.98 -3.50 -10.99
C LEU A 147 0.06 -2.38 -10.99
N VAL A 148 0.56 -1.98 -12.16
CA VAL A 148 1.52 -0.87 -12.29
C VAL A 148 0.88 0.46 -11.85
N GLY A 149 -0.35 0.75 -12.27
CA GLY A 149 -1.09 1.93 -11.84
C GLY A 149 -1.31 1.97 -10.32
N PHE A 150 -1.70 0.85 -9.74
CA PHE A 150 -1.88 0.71 -8.30
C PHE A 150 -0.56 0.84 -7.53
N ALA A 151 0.53 0.25 -8.03
CA ALA A 151 1.87 0.43 -7.45
C ALA A 151 2.33 1.90 -7.50
N ALA A 152 2.03 2.61 -8.59
CA ALA A 152 2.35 4.03 -8.72
C ALA A 152 1.57 4.90 -7.72
N PHE A 153 0.28 4.60 -7.54
CA PHE A 153 -0.54 5.22 -6.50
C PHE A 153 0.07 4.97 -5.10
N LEU A 154 0.32 3.71 -4.73
CA LEU A 154 0.87 3.38 -3.41
C LEU A 154 2.25 4.00 -3.18
N GLY A 155 3.16 3.92 -4.17
CA GLY A 155 4.51 4.46 -4.04
C GLY A 155 4.50 5.97 -3.81
N THR A 156 3.65 6.70 -4.55
CA THR A 156 3.50 8.15 -4.39
C THR A 156 2.81 8.51 -3.07
N LEU A 157 1.80 7.76 -2.66
CA LEU A 157 1.10 7.93 -1.39
C LEU A 157 2.05 7.77 -0.19
N LEU A 158 2.86 6.71 -0.18
CA LEU A 158 3.82 6.46 0.90
C LEU A 158 4.92 7.51 0.93
N GLY A 159 5.37 8.00 -0.23
CA GLY A 159 6.30 9.12 -0.29
C GLY A 159 5.69 10.41 0.26
N ALA A 160 4.41 10.68 -0.05
CA ALA A 160 3.69 11.85 0.44
C ALA A 160 3.52 11.78 1.96
N ALA A 161 3.07 10.63 2.48
CA ALA A 161 2.94 10.37 3.90
C ALA A 161 4.27 10.54 4.64
N SER A 162 5.37 10.02 4.08
CA SER A 162 6.73 10.18 4.64
C SER A 162 7.12 11.66 4.76
N MET A 163 6.85 12.46 3.73
CA MET A 163 7.11 13.90 3.77
C MET A 163 6.20 14.66 4.73
N THR A 164 4.94 14.26 4.86
CA THR A 164 4.00 14.81 5.85
C THR A 164 4.50 14.56 7.27
N VAL A 165 5.00 13.36 7.57
CA VAL A 165 5.61 13.05 8.87
C VAL A 165 6.83 13.95 9.12
N CYS A 166 7.74 14.07 8.15
CA CYS A 166 8.90 14.97 8.27
C CYS A 166 8.49 16.43 8.50
N ALA A 167 7.45 16.93 7.80
CA ALA A 167 6.95 18.29 7.97
C ALA A 167 6.34 18.52 9.35
N CYS A 168 5.62 17.54 9.89
CA CYS A 168 5.07 17.59 11.24
C CYS A 168 6.18 17.65 12.29
N LEU A 169 7.22 16.82 12.14
CA LEU A 169 8.38 16.79 13.03
C LEU A 169 9.21 18.07 12.93
N ALA A 170 9.46 18.59 11.72
CA ALA A 170 10.26 19.80 11.50
C ALA A 170 9.62 21.05 12.13
N ARG A 171 8.29 21.09 12.25
CA ARG A 171 7.53 22.23 12.77
C ARG A 171 7.17 22.09 14.25
N ALA A 172 7.41 20.94 14.84
CA ALA A 172 7.11 20.69 16.24
C ALA A 172 8.13 21.38 17.15
N ARG A 173 7.64 22.03 18.21
CA ARG A 173 8.50 22.61 19.26
C ARG A 173 8.82 21.59 20.34
N ASP A 174 7.93 20.65 20.56
CA ASP A 174 7.99 19.57 21.54
C ASP A 174 7.31 18.31 20.99
N GLU A 175 7.54 17.17 21.64
CA GLU A 175 6.99 15.88 21.22
C GLU A 175 5.46 15.85 21.24
N LYS A 176 4.85 16.52 22.23
CA LYS A 176 3.39 16.62 22.34
C LYS A 176 2.78 17.29 21.12
N ARG A 177 3.37 18.37 20.63
CA ARG A 177 2.89 19.07 19.44
C ARG A 177 3.23 18.33 18.15
N ALA A 178 4.34 17.59 18.12
CA ALA A 178 4.62 16.66 17.02
C ALA A 178 3.49 15.62 16.87
N GLY A 179 3.08 15.00 17.98
CA GLY A 179 1.98 14.04 18.01
C GLY A 179 0.66 14.64 17.50
N TRP A 180 0.26 15.81 18.01
CA TRP A 180 -0.97 16.47 17.53
C TRP A 180 -0.90 16.91 16.07
N ASN A 181 0.25 17.40 15.60
CA ASN A 181 0.45 17.73 14.19
C ASN A 181 0.27 16.48 13.30
N LEU A 182 0.80 15.32 13.73
CA LEU A 182 0.65 14.06 13.02
C LEU A 182 -0.80 13.59 12.98
N VAL A 183 -1.53 13.67 14.10
CA VAL A 183 -2.96 13.31 14.15
C VAL A 183 -3.77 14.19 13.20
N LEU A 184 -3.56 15.51 13.24
CA LEU A 184 -4.26 16.44 12.37
C LEU A 184 -3.91 16.20 10.89
N ALA A 185 -2.63 15.98 10.58
CA ALA A 185 -2.19 15.72 9.23
C ALA A 185 -2.72 14.38 8.70
N ALA A 186 -2.75 13.33 9.54
CA ALA A 186 -3.35 12.05 9.19
C ALA A 186 -4.84 12.19 8.91
N PHE A 187 -5.58 12.99 9.69
CA PHE A 187 -6.99 13.25 9.44
C PHE A 187 -7.21 14.01 8.12
N VAL A 188 -6.50 15.13 7.91
CA VAL A 188 -6.67 15.97 6.72
C VAL A 188 -6.22 15.24 5.45
N CYS A 189 -5.03 14.65 5.44
CA CYS A 189 -4.56 13.85 4.30
C CYS A 189 -5.43 12.60 4.10
N GLY A 190 -5.91 11.99 5.19
CA GLY A 190 -6.80 10.82 5.15
C GLY A 190 -8.13 11.12 4.46
N LEU A 191 -8.74 12.28 4.71
CA LEU A 191 -9.96 12.70 4.01
C LEU A 191 -9.74 12.85 2.50
N VAL A 192 -8.60 13.42 2.08
CA VAL A 192 -8.25 13.56 0.67
C VAL A 192 -8.08 12.19 0.01
N VAL A 193 -7.29 11.32 0.64
CA VAL A 193 -7.06 9.95 0.15
C VAL A 193 -8.35 9.15 0.12
N MET A 194 -9.24 9.33 1.11
CA MET A 194 -10.55 8.69 1.14
C MET A 194 -11.39 9.06 -0.08
N VAL A 195 -11.52 10.36 -0.42
CA VAL A 195 -12.29 10.80 -1.58
C VAL A 195 -11.75 10.18 -2.86
N LEU A 196 -10.43 10.22 -3.05
CA LEU A 196 -9.80 9.67 -4.24
C LEU A 196 -9.97 8.14 -4.32
N THR A 197 -9.75 7.44 -3.21
CA THR A 197 -9.89 5.97 -3.13
C THR A 197 -11.34 5.54 -3.41
N VAL A 198 -12.32 6.25 -2.85
CA VAL A 198 -13.75 6.00 -3.14
C VAL A 198 -14.06 6.24 -4.61
N GLY A 199 -13.54 7.32 -5.20
CA GLY A 199 -13.68 7.62 -6.62
C GLY A 199 -13.09 6.52 -7.51
N THR A 200 -11.85 6.14 -7.27
CA THR A 200 -11.14 5.06 -7.98
C THR A 200 -11.88 3.73 -7.86
N PHE A 201 -12.28 3.35 -6.64
CA PHE A 201 -12.98 2.09 -6.40
C PHE A 201 -14.37 2.06 -7.05
N SER A 202 -15.12 3.15 -6.97
CA SER A 202 -16.43 3.28 -7.62
C SER A 202 -16.33 3.15 -9.14
N ALA A 203 -15.31 3.75 -9.75
CA ALA A 203 -15.08 3.64 -11.20
C ALA A 203 -14.72 2.21 -11.63
N VAL A 204 -13.96 1.48 -10.81
CA VAL A 204 -13.59 0.08 -11.05
C VAL A 204 -14.75 -0.88 -10.79
N ASN A 205 -15.58 -0.59 -9.79
CA ASN A 205 -16.71 -1.43 -9.38
C ASN A 205 -17.98 -1.12 -10.20
N SER A 206 -17.88 -1.24 -11.53
CA SER A 206 -19.00 -1.01 -12.45
C SER A 206 -19.17 -2.17 -13.43
N ALA A 207 -20.41 -2.41 -13.88
CA ALA A 207 -20.74 -3.50 -14.81
C ALA A 207 -20.01 -3.38 -16.16
N SER A 208 -19.62 -2.16 -16.55
CA SER A 208 -18.79 -1.87 -17.71
C SER A 208 -17.70 -0.88 -17.33
N ILE A 209 -16.45 -1.36 -17.23
CA ILE A 209 -15.32 -0.53 -16.79
C ILE A 209 -15.00 0.53 -17.85
N GLN A 210 -15.21 1.80 -17.51
CA GLN A 210 -14.78 2.93 -18.32
C GLN A 210 -13.30 3.25 -18.04
N LEU A 211 -12.42 2.71 -18.88
CA LEU A 211 -10.97 2.88 -18.80
C LEU A 211 -10.52 4.35 -18.64
N GLY A 212 -11.17 5.28 -19.35
CA GLY A 212 -10.87 6.71 -19.25
C GLY A 212 -11.14 7.27 -17.85
N THR A 213 -12.26 6.90 -17.24
CA THR A 213 -12.64 7.34 -15.89
C THR A 213 -11.72 6.76 -14.84
N VAL A 214 -11.40 5.46 -14.93
CA VAL A 214 -10.44 4.80 -14.04
C VAL A 214 -9.05 5.43 -14.16
N GLY A 215 -8.59 5.67 -15.40
CA GLY A 215 -7.31 6.33 -15.66
C GLY A 215 -7.25 7.76 -15.12
N ALA A 216 -8.34 8.52 -15.22
CA ALA A 216 -8.42 9.88 -14.67
C ALA A 216 -8.30 9.88 -13.14
N TRP A 217 -8.95 8.93 -12.45
CA TRP A 217 -8.83 8.79 -11.00
C TRP A 217 -7.41 8.42 -10.57
N PHE A 218 -6.78 7.43 -11.22
CA PHE A 218 -5.38 7.08 -10.96
C PHE A 218 -4.42 8.24 -11.21
N ALA A 219 -4.65 9.04 -12.25
CA ALA A 219 -3.86 10.23 -12.52
C ALA A 219 -4.05 11.29 -11.42
N ALA A 220 -5.29 11.54 -11.00
CA ALA A 220 -5.61 12.47 -9.91
C ALA A 220 -4.93 12.05 -8.60
N ASP A 221 -4.99 10.75 -8.27
CA ASP A 221 -4.30 10.13 -7.14
C ASP A 221 -2.81 10.46 -7.12
N VAL A 222 -2.10 10.19 -8.23
CA VAL A 222 -0.67 10.46 -8.36
C VAL A 222 -0.38 11.96 -8.25
N VAL A 223 -1.16 12.80 -8.94
CA VAL A 223 -0.96 14.27 -8.93
C VAL A 223 -1.12 14.84 -7.52
N VAL A 224 -2.16 14.44 -6.79
CA VAL A 224 -2.41 14.90 -5.42
C VAL A 224 -1.31 14.43 -4.48
N ASN A 225 -0.89 13.17 -4.58
CA ASN A 225 0.21 12.64 -3.76
C ASN A 225 1.51 13.41 -4.00
N LEU A 226 1.85 13.68 -5.26
CA LEU A 226 3.04 14.48 -5.61
C LEU A 226 2.91 15.92 -5.07
N ALA A 227 1.75 16.56 -5.21
CA ALA A 227 1.51 17.90 -4.70
C ALA A 227 1.70 17.96 -3.17
N ILE A 228 1.14 17.02 -2.42
CA ILE A 228 1.34 16.89 -0.97
C ILE A 228 2.83 16.70 -0.67
N MET A 229 3.50 15.77 -1.34
CA MET A 229 4.91 15.45 -1.11
C MET A 229 5.83 16.67 -1.29
N PHE A 230 5.68 17.40 -2.41
CA PHE A 230 6.48 18.60 -2.68
C PHE A 230 6.10 19.78 -1.78
N GLY A 231 4.81 19.97 -1.50
CA GLY A 231 4.33 20.99 -0.57
C GLY A 231 4.87 20.79 0.85
N MET A 232 4.83 19.57 1.35
CA MET A 232 5.42 19.21 2.65
C MET A 232 6.94 19.36 2.64
N GLY A 233 7.61 19.06 1.53
CA GLY A 233 9.04 19.34 1.36
C GLY A 233 9.40 20.82 1.46
N ALA A 234 8.56 21.72 0.94
CA ALA A 234 8.74 23.15 1.11
C ALA A 234 8.57 23.57 2.59
N LEU A 235 7.61 22.98 3.30
CA LEU A 235 7.41 23.23 4.73
C LEU A 235 8.57 22.72 5.60
N VAL A 236 9.15 21.57 5.28
CA VAL A 236 10.36 21.04 5.94
C VAL A 236 11.53 22.00 5.79
N LYS A 237 11.75 22.54 4.57
CA LYS A 237 12.81 23.53 4.32
C LYS A 237 12.60 24.79 5.16
N LYS A 238 11.36 25.30 5.21
CA LYS A 238 11.02 26.51 5.99
C LYS A 238 11.16 26.30 7.50
N GLY A 239 10.86 25.11 8.02
CA GLY A 239 11.00 24.80 9.45
C GLY A 239 12.44 24.61 9.93
N ARG A 240 13.40 24.51 9.01
CA ARG A 240 14.85 24.40 9.31
C ARG A 240 15.62 25.72 9.16
N ALA A 241 14.99 26.75 8.60
CA ALA A 241 15.54 28.10 8.47
C ALA A 241 15.17 28.94 9.69
#